data_AF-A0A0F9I3Z4-F1
#
_entry.id   AF-A0A0F9I3Z4-F1
#
_cell.length_a   1.000
_cell.length_b   1.000
_cell.length_c   1.000
_cell.angle_alpha   90.00
_cell.angle_beta   90.00
_cell.angle_gamma   90.00
#
_symmetry.space_group_name_H-M   'P 1'
#
loop_
_entity.id
_entity.type
_entity.pdbx_description
1 polymer ?
#
loop_
_entity_poly.entity_id
_entity_poly.type
_entity_poly.pdbx_seq_one_letter_code
_entity_poly.pdbx_strand_id
1 'polypeptide(L)'
;MPNTQTNSRSAAQASNMLTIVESALLAKDRLPAAGRNPHRHDVTSFHLDAQPGGWAAIITFERERAGTLKRLGTPPKIYPTKKEAFLAGAETLCRILTGSKTLPFFIDHGDNLIVTGFGTGGFRGSFMMKMPAPWV
;
A
#
# COMPACT_ATOMS: atom_id res chain seq x y z
N MET A 1 17.50 0.36 28.41
CA MET A 1 17.44 -0.35 27.11
C MET A 1 16.02 -0.32 26.59
N PRO A 2 15.65 0.57 25.65
CA PRO A 2 14.40 0.40 24.90
C PRO A 2 14.60 0.54 23.38
N ASN A 3 13.59 0.10 22.62
CA ASN A 3 13.32 0.42 21.21
C ASN A 3 13.84 -0.44 20.04
N THR A 4 14.21 -1.71 20.22
CA THR A 4 14.45 -2.57 19.04
C THR A 4 13.17 -3.25 18.51
N GLN A 5 12.21 -3.60 19.37
CA GLN A 5 11.09 -4.47 18.98
C GLN A 5 9.93 -3.75 18.26
N THR A 6 9.70 -2.47 18.56
CA THR A 6 8.66 -1.64 17.92
C THR A 6 8.98 -1.37 16.44
N ASN A 7 10.26 -1.14 16.14
CA ASN A 7 10.71 -0.88 14.77
C ASN A 7 10.60 -2.12 13.87
N SER A 8 10.88 -3.31 14.40
CA SER A 8 10.78 -4.56 13.63
C SER A 8 9.34 -4.93 13.26
N ARG A 9 8.38 -4.76 14.19
CA ARG A 9 6.96 -5.03 13.91
C ARG A 9 6.36 -3.99 12.95
N SER A 10 6.67 -2.72 13.15
CA SER A 10 6.22 -1.64 12.27
C SER A 10 6.77 -1.84 10.85
N ALA A 11 8.06 -2.19 10.70
CA ALA A 11 8.66 -2.49 9.39
C ALA A 11 8.07 -3.73 8.72
N ALA A 12 7.84 -4.82 9.47
CA ALA A 12 7.22 -6.04 8.93
C ALA A 12 5.76 -5.78 8.48
N GLN A 13 5.00 -4.99 9.25
CA GLN A 13 3.65 -4.58 8.90
C GLN A 13 3.64 -3.58 7.72
N ALA A 14 4.66 -2.72 7.61
CA ALA A 14 4.88 -1.80 6.49
C ALA A 14 5.15 -2.52 5.17
N SER A 15 6.03 -3.52 5.20
CA SER A 15 6.29 -4.37 4.04
C SER A 15 5.03 -5.14 3.64
N ASN A 16 4.24 -5.63 4.61
CA ASN A 16 3.00 -6.35 4.33
C ASN A 16 1.94 -5.47 3.63
N MET A 17 1.72 -4.23 4.09
CA MET A 17 0.72 -3.34 3.49
C MET A 17 1.05 -2.94 2.04
N LEU A 18 2.32 -2.63 1.75
CA LEU A 18 2.76 -2.35 0.37
C LEU A 18 2.56 -3.59 -0.51
N THR A 19 3.04 -4.76 -0.06
CA THR A 19 2.92 -6.02 -0.79
C THR A 19 1.46 -6.39 -1.08
N ILE A 20 0.53 -6.10 -0.15
CA ILE A 20 -0.92 -6.32 -0.37
C ILE A 20 -1.42 -5.49 -1.57
N VAL A 21 -1.09 -4.19 -1.61
CA VAL A 21 -1.55 -3.31 -2.69
C VAL A 21 -0.92 -3.72 -4.03
N GLU A 22 0.38 -4.01 -4.05
CA GLU A 22 1.08 -4.44 -5.26
C GLU A 22 0.58 -5.78 -5.78
N SER A 23 0.39 -6.76 -4.89
CA SER A 23 -0.15 -8.08 -5.26
C SER A 23 -1.57 -7.97 -5.81
N ALA A 24 -2.40 -7.09 -5.23
CA ALA A 24 -3.74 -6.83 -5.72
C ALA A 24 -3.73 -6.13 -7.10
N LEU A 25 -2.82 -5.18 -7.33
CA LEU A 25 -2.65 -4.55 -8.64
C LEU A 25 -2.16 -5.54 -9.69
N LEU A 26 -1.22 -6.42 -9.33
CA LEU A 26 -0.72 -7.49 -10.20
C LEU A 26 -1.83 -8.48 -10.56
N ALA A 27 -2.62 -8.90 -9.57
CA ALA A 27 -3.78 -9.78 -9.72
C ALA A 27 -4.85 -9.22 -10.68
N LYS A 28 -4.95 -7.89 -10.78
CA LYS A 28 -5.87 -7.18 -11.68
C LYS A 28 -5.26 -6.86 -13.05
N ASP A 29 -4.01 -7.28 -13.31
CA ASP A 29 -3.22 -6.89 -14.49
C ASP A 29 -3.15 -5.37 -14.70
N ARG A 30 -3.13 -4.62 -13.58
CA ARG A 30 -3.14 -3.15 -13.57
C ARG A 30 -1.75 -2.54 -13.44
N LEU A 31 -0.73 -3.35 -13.19
CA LEU A 31 0.65 -2.88 -13.19
C LEU A 31 1.11 -2.72 -14.64
N PRO A 32 1.58 -1.54 -15.06
CA PRO A 32 2.13 -1.38 -16.39
C PRO A 32 3.33 -2.34 -16.58
N ALA A 33 3.47 -2.87 -17.80
CA ALA A 33 4.65 -3.65 -18.20
C ALA A 33 5.94 -2.91 -17.81
N ALA A 34 6.94 -3.65 -17.32
CA ALA A 34 8.21 -3.09 -16.86
C ALA A 34 8.78 -2.10 -17.90
N GLY A 35 9.09 -0.87 -17.46
CA GLY A 35 9.58 0.22 -18.31
C GLY A 35 8.58 1.35 -18.61
N ARG A 36 7.27 1.18 -18.32
CA ARG A 36 6.27 2.25 -18.54
C ARG A 36 5.98 3.16 -17.35
N ASN A 37 6.47 2.83 -16.16
CA ASN A 37 6.34 3.71 -14.99
C ASN A 37 7.67 3.76 -14.22
N PRO A 38 8.45 4.85 -14.35
CA PRO A 38 9.75 4.98 -13.68
C PRO A 38 9.60 4.93 -12.15
N HIS A 39 8.44 5.35 -11.62
CA HIS A 39 8.19 5.41 -10.17
C HIS A 39 7.79 4.08 -9.54
N ARG A 40 7.60 3.01 -10.33
CA ARG A 40 7.27 1.69 -9.80
C ARG A 40 8.37 1.16 -8.88
N HIS A 41 9.62 1.49 -9.18
CA HIS A 41 10.77 1.05 -8.39
C HIS A 41 11.10 2.00 -7.24
N ASP A 42 10.48 3.18 -7.23
CA ASP A 42 10.81 4.20 -6.25
C ASP A 42 10.07 3.99 -4.94
N VAL A 43 9.00 3.20 -4.81
CA VAL A 43 8.29 3.04 -3.52
C VAL A 43 8.91 1.93 -2.68
N THR A 44 9.33 2.24 -1.45
CA THR A 44 10.03 1.29 -0.56
C THR A 44 9.20 0.79 0.61
N SER A 45 8.24 1.58 1.11
CA SER A 45 7.37 1.14 2.19
C SER A 45 6.05 1.88 2.23
N PHE A 46 5.04 1.23 2.80
CA PHE A 46 3.74 1.83 3.12
C PHE A 46 3.29 1.34 4.49
N HIS A 47 3.09 2.24 5.45
CA HIS A 47 2.58 1.89 6.78
C HIS A 47 1.64 2.96 7.32
N LEU A 48 1.00 2.63 8.44
CA LEU A 48 0.17 3.54 9.20
C LEU A 48 0.94 4.00 10.43
N ASP A 49 0.96 5.30 10.66
CA ASP A 49 1.56 5.89 11.86
C ASP A 49 0.49 6.59 12.70
N ALA A 50 0.59 6.42 14.02
CA ALA A 50 -0.33 7.05 14.96
C ALA A 50 0.08 8.52 15.14
N GLN A 51 -0.87 9.43 15.00
CA GLN A 51 -0.66 10.87 15.08
C GLN A 51 -1.68 11.50 16.02
N PRO A 52 -1.40 12.67 16.62
CA PRO A 52 -2.39 13.41 17.38
C PRO A 52 -3.67 13.63 16.55
N GLY A 53 -4.79 13.07 16.99
CA GLY A 53 -6.08 13.16 16.30
C GLY A 53 -6.37 12.04 15.29
N GLY A 54 -5.52 11.02 15.15
CA GLY A 54 -5.84 9.84 14.35
C GLY A 54 -4.64 9.11 13.75
N TRP A 55 -4.77 8.74 12.48
CA TRP A 55 -3.82 7.90 11.75
C TRP A 55 -3.40 8.55 10.44
N ALA A 56 -2.13 8.39 10.11
CA ALA A 56 -1.54 8.87 8.87
C ALA A 56 -1.02 7.70 8.04
N ALA A 57 -1.28 7.72 6.72
CA ALA A 57 -0.61 6.86 5.78
C ALA A 57 0.78 7.42 5.44
N ILE A 58 1.81 6.61 5.69
CA ILE A 58 3.21 6.95 5.42
C ILE A 58 3.71 6.09 4.27
N ILE A 59 4.07 6.73 3.15
CA ILE A 59 4.65 6.10 1.98
C ILE A 59 6.08 6.63 1.82
N THR A 60 7.05 5.72 1.72
CA THR A 60 8.46 6.06 1.59
C THR A 60 8.97 5.69 0.20
N PHE A 61 9.95 6.44 -0.30
CA PHE A 61 10.56 6.20 -1.60
C PHE A 61 12.07 5.88 -1.51
N GLU A 62 12.60 5.10 -2.46
CA GLU A 62 14.02 4.84 -2.65
C GLU A 62 14.71 6.12 -3.14
N ARG A 63 15.87 6.41 -2.55
CA ARG A 63 16.60 7.65 -2.79
C ARG A 63 17.55 7.47 -3.97
N GLU A 64 17.25 8.05 -5.12
CA GLU A 64 18.33 8.36 -6.06
C GLU A 64 19.24 9.45 -5.46
N ARG A 65 20.55 9.23 -5.61
CA ARG A 65 21.68 10.01 -5.07
C ARG A 65 21.47 11.54 -5.08
N ALA A 66 21.20 12.15 -3.93
CA ALA A 66 21.76 13.43 -3.46
C ALA A 66 20.96 13.96 -2.24
N GLY A 67 21.57 13.88 -1.05
CA GLY A 67 21.46 14.87 0.04
C GLY A 67 20.13 15.12 0.75
N THR A 68 18.99 15.21 0.06
CA THR A 68 17.78 15.80 0.65
C THR A 68 16.52 15.20 0.04
N LEU A 69 16.08 14.03 0.53
CA LEU A 69 14.68 13.63 0.33
C LEU A 69 13.81 14.42 1.31
N LYS A 70 13.40 15.60 0.86
CA LYS A 70 12.22 16.29 1.34
C LYS A 70 11.06 15.30 1.20
N ARG A 71 10.27 15.07 2.26
CA ARG A 71 8.90 14.52 2.16
C ARG A 71 8.25 15.14 0.92
N LEU A 72 8.16 14.40 -0.18
CA LEU A 72 7.55 14.94 -1.38
C LEU A 72 6.05 14.86 -1.15
N GLY A 73 5.46 15.99 -0.81
CA GLY A 73 4.02 16.11 -0.61
C GLY A 73 3.66 16.58 0.78
N THR A 74 2.73 17.53 0.79
CA THR A 74 1.76 17.89 1.83
C THR A 74 1.79 17.07 3.12
N PRO A 75 1.70 17.70 4.32
CA PRO A 75 1.59 16.96 5.59
C PRO A 75 0.54 15.86 5.46
N PRO A 76 0.85 14.63 5.93
CA PRO A 76 -0.04 13.50 5.76
C PRO A 76 -1.39 13.85 6.37
N LYS A 77 -2.46 13.72 5.59
CA LYS A 77 -3.81 13.91 6.08
C LYS A 77 -4.06 12.93 7.22
N ILE A 78 -4.57 13.44 8.32
CA ILE A 78 -4.91 12.65 9.51
C ILE A 78 -6.34 12.13 9.32
N TYR A 79 -6.50 10.82 9.49
CA TYR A 79 -7.79 10.14 9.39
C TYR A 79 -8.22 9.61 10.77
N PRO A 80 -9.52 9.67 11.11
CA PRO A 80 -10.04 9.14 12.37
C PRO A 80 -9.69 7.67 12.62
N THR A 81 -9.67 6.85 11.57
CA THR A 81 -9.45 5.40 11.71
C THR A 81 -8.26 4.89 10.89
N LYS A 82 -7.63 3.80 11.36
CA LYS A 82 -6.59 3.09 10.60
C LYS A 82 -7.08 2.65 9.22
N LYS A 83 -8.36 2.23 9.13
CA LYS A 83 -9.01 1.79 7.89
C LYS A 83 -9.05 2.90 6.85
N GLU A 84 -9.51 4.10 7.25
CA GLU A 84 -9.54 5.26 6.36
C GLU A 84 -8.13 5.70 5.94
N ALA A 85 -7.18 5.70 6.88
CA ALA A 85 -5.77 5.99 6.57
C ALA A 85 -5.22 4.99 5.56
N PHE A 86 -5.47 3.69 5.74
CA PHE A 86 -5.04 2.65 4.83
C PHE A 86 -5.64 2.83 3.44
N LEU A 87 -6.95 3.03 3.33
CA LEU A 87 -7.63 3.21 2.04
C LEU A 87 -7.08 4.41 1.28
N ALA A 88 -6.90 5.55 1.95
CA ALA A 88 -6.33 6.75 1.34
C ALA A 88 -4.86 6.55 0.91
N GLY A 89 -4.07 5.83 1.70
CA GLY A 89 -2.70 5.44 1.35
C GLY A 89 -2.68 4.52 0.13
N ALA A 90 -3.56 3.52 0.09
CA ALA A 90 -3.68 2.58 -1.03
C ALA A 90 -4.14 3.28 -2.32
N GLU A 91 -5.07 4.24 -2.25
CA GLU A 91 -5.45 5.07 -3.42
C GLU A 91 -4.25 5.89 -3.93
N THR A 92 -3.45 6.43 -3.01
CA THR A 92 -2.24 7.18 -3.35
C THR A 92 -1.23 6.28 -4.05
N LEU A 93 -0.99 5.08 -3.51
CA LEU A 93 -0.15 4.06 -4.15
C LEU A 93 -0.68 3.66 -5.53
N CYS A 94 -1.98 3.41 -5.67
CA CYS A 94 -2.57 3.07 -6.97
C CYS A 94 -2.32 4.19 -7.98
N ARG A 95 -2.44 5.46 -7.56
CA ARG A 95 -2.16 6.61 -8.41
C ARG A 95 -0.69 6.69 -8.81
N ILE A 96 0.23 6.45 -7.88
CA ILE A 96 1.67 6.45 -8.14
C ILE A 96 2.04 5.33 -9.12
N LEU A 97 1.55 4.11 -8.86
CA LEU A 97 1.95 2.89 -9.57
C LEU A 97 1.23 2.70 -10.92
N THR A 98 0.00 3.20 -11.06
CA THR A 98 -0.84 2.95 -12.24
C THR A 98 -1.40 4.21 -12.89
N GLY A 99 -1.23 5.39 -12.29
CA GLY A 99 -1.89 6.63 -12.71
C GLY A 99 -3.36 6.74 -12.27
N SER A 100 -3.98 5.68 -11.76
CA SER A 100 -5.39 5.62 -11.35
C SER A 100 -5.55 5.49 -9.84
N LYS A 101 -6.47 6.26 -9.25
CA LYS A 101 -6.85 6.13 -7.83
C LYS A 101 -7.72 4.90 -7.53
N THR A 102 -8.20 4.19 -8.56
CA THR A 102 -9.13 3.07 -8.36
C THR A 102 -8.43 1.98 -7.57
N LEU A 103 -9.02 1.55 -6.46
CA LEU A 103 -8.47 0.46 -5.66
C LEU A 103 -8.64 -0.89 -6.37
N PRO A 104 -7.66 -1.82 -6.26
CA PRO A 104 -7.76 -3.15 -6.84
C PRO A 104 -8.58 -4.14 -5.99
N PHE A 105 -9.09 -3.69 -4.84
CA PHE A 105 -9.85 -4.46 -3.86
C PHE A 105 -11.05 -3.70 -3.33
N PHE A 106 -11.95 -4.42 -2.67
CA PHE A 106 -13.02 -3.86 -1.84
C PHE A 106 -13.01 -4.53 -0.45
N ILE A 107 -13.78 -3.98 0.49
CA ILE A 107 -13.85 -4.46 1.87
C ILE A 107 -15.18 -5.21 2.06
N ASP A 108 -15.12 -6.43 2.58
CA ASP A 108 -16.33 -7.18 2.98
C ASP A 108 -16.85 -6.76 4.37
N HIS A 109 -18.04 -7.26 4.76
CA HIS A 109 -18.64 -6.95 6.06
C HIS A 109 -17.83 -7.42 7.28
N GLY A 110 -16.85 -8.32 7.08
CA GLY A 110 -15.98 -8.85 8.14
C GLY A 110 -14.60 -8.20 8.18
N ASP A 111 -14.46 -6.99 7.62
CA ASP A 111 -13.18 -6.27 7.50
C ASP A 111 -12.09 -7.10 6.81
N ASN A 112 -12.43 -7.76 5.70
CA ASN A 112 -11.47 -8.43 4.85
C ASN A 112 -11.31 -7.69 3.54
N LEU A 113 -10.07 -7.65 3.03
CA LEU A 113 -9.77 -7.18 1.70
C LEU A 113 -10.08 -8.30 0.69
N ILE A 114 -10.94 -8.01 -0.27
CA ILE A 114 -11.31 -8.91 -1.35
C ILE A 114 -10.73 -8.40 -2.66
N VAL A 115 -9.90 -9.23 -3.29
CA VAL A 115 -9.36 -9.01 -4.64
C VAL A 115 -10.01 -10.04 -5.55
N THR A 116 -10.66 -9.59 -6.62
CA THR A 116 -11.13 -10.49 -7.69
C THR A 116 -10.24 -10.32 -8.91
N GLY A 117 -10.10 -11.33 -9.76
CA GLY A 117 -9.31 -11.17 -10.97
C GLY A 117 -9.55 -12.30 -11.96
N PHE A 118 -8.91 -12.18 -13.11
CA PHE A 118 -8.88 -13.23 -14.11
C PHE A 118 -7.42 -13.60 -14.35
N GLY A 119 -7.03 -14.79 -13.91
CA GLY A 119 -5.67 -15.26 -14.05
C GLY A 119 -5.48 -15.99 -15.36
N THR A 120 -4.38 -15.70 -16.05
CA THR A 120 -3.92 -16.42 -17.25
C THR A 120 -2.78 -17.41 -16.93
N GLY A 121 -2.27 -17.39 -15.68
CA GLY A 121 -1.19 -18.25 -15.14
C GLY A 121 -1.66 -19.29 -14.10
N GLY A 122 -0.90 -19.50 -13.01
CA GLY A 122 -1.07 -20.57 -12.00
C GLY A 122 -2.46 -20.73 -11.34
N PHE A 123 -3.35 -19.77 -11.54
CA PHE A 123 -4.81 -19.93 -11.41
C PHE A 123 -5.46 -19.50 -12.72
N ARG A 124 -5.88 -20.46 -13.56
CA ARG A 124 -6.60 -20.17 -14.81
C ARG A 124 -8.07 -19.86 -14.50
N GLY A 125 -8.57 -18.73 -14.98
CA GLY A 125 -9.97 -18.34 -14.85
C GLY A 125 -10.21 -17.26 -13.79
N SER A 126 -11.49 -17.06 -13.43
CA SER A 126 -11.88 -16.11 -12.39
C SER A 126 -11.43 -16.58 -11.02
N PHE A 127 -10.79 -15.70 -10.26
CA PHE A 127 -10.42 -15.98 -8.87
C PHE A 127 -10.90 -14.87 -7.93
N MET A 128 -10.98 -15.24 -6.66
CA MET A 128 -11.21 -14.34 -5.54
C MET A 128 -10.19 -14.67 -4.44
N MET A 129 -9.42 -13.66 -4.03
CA MET A 129 -8.52 -13.73 -2.89
C MET A 129 -9.11 -12.92 -1.74
N LYS A 130 -9.14 -13.52 -0.56
CA LYS A 130 -9.58 -12.90 0.68
C LYS A 130 -8.36 -12.77 1.60
N MET A 131 -8.08 -11.56 2.06
CA MET A 131 -6.99 -11.27 2.98
C MET A 131 -7.56 -10.57 4.23
N PRO A 132 -7.02 -10.87 5.43
CA PRO A 132 -7.41 -10.13 6.62
C PRO A 132 -7.06 -8.65 6.46
N ALA A 133 -7.84 -7.77 7.08
CA ALA A 133 -7.52 -6.36 7.12
C ALA A 133 -6.11 -6.14 7.69
N PRO A 134 -5.23 -5.41 6.99
CA PRO A 134 -3.89 -5.13 7.49
C PRO A 134 -3.88 -4.10 8.62
N TRP A 135 -5.01 -3.42 8.85
CA TRP A 135 -5.19 -2.39 9.87
C TRP A 135 -5.66 -2.91 11.23
N VAL A 136 -5.89 -4.22 11.39
CA VAL A 136 -6.27 -4.81 12.68
C VAL A 136 -5.07 -4.77 13.63
#